data_AF-A0A4S3LNH4-F1
#
_entry.id   AF-A0A4S3LNH4-F1
#
_cell.length_a   1.000
_cell.length_b   1.000
_cell.length_c   1.000
_cell.angle_alpha   90.00
_cell.angle_beta   90.00
_cell.angle_gamma   90.00
#
_symmetry.space_group_name_H-M   'P 1'
#
loop_
_entity.id
_entity.type
_entity.pdbx_description
1 polymer ?
#
loop_
_entity_poly.entity_id
_entity_poly.type
_entity_poly.pdbx_seq_one_letter_code
_entity_poly.pdbx_strand_id
1 'polypeptide(L)'
;MLKSPHINHAVAIATVAGNSIKEISDGWSNVDQVVHMSGSLTTDVRQFIEKEEPSLRYWSTERTPHNPAEEGFTCDEYKVALSFPKT
;
A
#
# COMPACT_ATOMS: atom_id res chain seq x y z
N MET A 1 -11.04 1.25 10.41
CA MET A 1 -11.71 1.62 9.14
C MET A 1 -10.69 2.36 8.29
N LEU A 2 -10.65 2.08 6.98
CA LEU A 2 -9.72 2.73 6.07
C LEU A 2 -10.22 4.13 5.70
N LYS A 3 -9.33 5.12 5.74
CA LYS A 3 -9.67 6.54 5.51
C LYS A 3 -9.74 6.94 4.03
N SER A 4 -9.33 6.06 3.12
CA SER A 4 -9.34 6.31 1.67
C SER A 4 -10.15 5.22 0.96
N PRO A 5 -11.15 5.58 0.14
CA PRO A 5 -11.88 4.59 -0.67
C PRO A 5 -10.98 3.93 -1.71
N HIS A 6 -10.02 4.67 -2.28
CA HIS A 6 -9.05 4.17 -3.25
C HIS A 6 -8.10 3.13 -2.62
N ILE A 7 -7.57 3.42 -1.43
CA ILE A 7 -6.74 2.44 -0.70
C ILE A 7 -7.58 1.25 -0.25
N ASN A 8 -8.84 1.47 0.16
CA ASN A 8 -9.75 0.37 0.51
C ASN A 8 -9.98 -0.59 -0.67
N HIS A 9 -10.16 -0.06 -1.89
CA HIS A 9 -10.30 -0.90 -3.08
C HIS A 9 -8.99 -1.61 -3.44
N ALA A 10 -7.84 -0.93 -3.38
CA ALA A 10 -6.53 -1.54 -3.60
C ALA A 10 -6.23 -2.68 -2.60
N VAL A 11 -6.61 -2.50 -1.33
CA VAL A 11 -6.53 -3.54 -0.29
C VAL A 11 -7.44 -4.72 -0.61
N ALA A 12 -8.66 -4.47 -1.09
CA ALA A 12 -9.58 -5.52 -1.51
C ALA A 12 -9.00 -6.33 -2.68
N ILE A 13 -8.42 -5.68 -3.68
CA ILE A 13 -7.72 -6.32 -4.81
C ILE A 13 -6.60 -7.23 -4.28
N ALA A 14 -5.71 -6.71 -3.43
CA ALA A 14 -4.60 -7.49 -2.88
C ALA A 14 -5.07 -8.66 -2.01
N THR A 15 -6.17 -8.49 -1.27
CA THR A 15 -6.76 -9.54 -0.43
C THR A 15 -7.37 -10.65 -1.26
N VAL A 16 -8.08 -10.32 -2.35
CA VAL A 16 -8.62 -11.31 -3.31
C VAL A 16 -7.50 -12.11 -3.95
N ALA A 17 -6.33 -11.50 -4.17
CA ALA A 17 -5.13 -12.17 -4.66
C ALA A 17 -4.38 -13.00 -3.60
N GLY A 18 -4.93 -13.15 -2.40
CA GLY A 18 -4.37 -14.00 -1.34
C GLY A 18 -3.42 -13.29 -0.36
N ASN A 19 -3.31 -11.96 -0.42
CA ASN A 19 -2.59 -11.19 0.59
C ASN A 19 -3.52 -10.90 1.80
N SER A 20 -2.98 -10.31 2.87
CA SER A 20 -3.75 -9.90 4.05
C SER A 20 -3.17 -8.64 4.66
N ILE A 21 -4.00 -7.87 5.36
CA ILE A 21 -3.53 -6.74 6.15
C ILE A 21 -2.78 -7.30 7.37
N LYS A 22 -1.54 -6.85 7.56
CA LYS A 22 -0.73 -7.14 8.74
C LYS A 22 -1.09 -6.19 9.87
N GLU A 23 -1.06 -4.89 9.58
CA GLU A 23 -1.34 -3.83 10.55
C GLU A 23 -1.83 -2.56 9.86
N ILE A 24 -2.48 -1.70 10.64
CA ILE A 24 -2.86 -0.35 10.23
C ILE A 24 -2.26 0.59 11.26
N SER A 25 -1.50 1.57 10.80
CA SER A 25 -0.86 2.58 11.63
C SER A 25 -1.40 3.97 11.28
N ASP A 26 -1.54 4.82 12.28
CA ASP A 26 -1.98 6.22 12.12
C ASP A 26 -0.90 7.16 12.69
N GLY A 27 -0.99 8.45 12.36
CA GLY A 27 -0.16 9.48 13.01
C GLY A 27 1.24 9.68 12.41
N TRP A 28 1.42 9.42 11.11
CA TRP A 28 2.66 9.74 10.43
C TRP A 28 2.69 11.20 9.98
N SER A 29 3.89 11.77 9.84
CA SER A 29 4.07 13.19 9.52
C SER A 29 3.54 13.60 8.14
N ASN A 30 3.57 12.68 7.17
CA ASN A 30 3.23 12.96 5.76
C ASN A 30 1.95 12.26 5.29
N VAL A 31 1.48 11.25 6.03
CA VAL A 31 0.26 10.48 5.73
C VAL A 31 -0.52 10.25 7.02
N ASP A 32 -1.84 10.37 6.96
CA ASP A 32 -2.70 10.25 8.14
C ASP A 32 -2.91 8.79 8.55
N GLN A 33 -2.68 7.83 7.64
CA GLN A 33 -2.79 6.40 7.86
C GLN A 33 -1.91 5.60 6.88
N VAL A 34 -1.32 4.51 7.35
CA VAL A 34 -0.61 3.51 6.52
C VAL A 34 -1.19 2.13 6.78
N VAL A 35 -1.59 1.45 5.70
CA VAL A 35 -2.02 0.06 5.70
C VAL A 35 -0.83 -0.80 5.30
N HIS A 36 -0.43 -1.72 6.16
CA HIS A 36 0.70 -2.60 5.91
C HIS A 36 0.19 -3.99 5.55
N MET A 37 0.59 -4.50 4.39
CA MET A 37 0.25 -5.85 3.92
C MET A 37 1.26 -6.87 4.42
N SER A 38 0.82 -8.11 4.64
CA SER A 38 1.64 -9.19 5.17
C SER A 38 2.63 -9.75 4.16
N GLY A 39 2.24 -9.85 2.88
CA GLY A 39 3.05 -10.40 1.79
C GLY A 39 3.45 -9.37 0.75
N SER A 40 4.42 -9.73 -0.09
CA SER A 40 4.94 -8.86 -1.16
C SER A 40 3.89 -8.50 -2.21
N LEU A 41 4.07 -7.35 -2.85
CA LEU A 41 3.27 -6.93 -3.99
C LEU A 41 3.70 -7.70 -5.24
N THR A 42 2.83 -8.54 -5.80
CA THR A 42 3.13 -9.22 -7.07
C THR A 42 2.93 -8.25 -8.24
N THR A 43 3.65 -8.49 -9.34
CA THR A 43 3.52 -7.68 -10.57
C THR A 43 2.09 -7.60 -11.07
N ASP A 44 1.36 -8.71 -11.07
CA ASP A 44 -0.03 -8.76 -11.55
C ASP A 44 -0.96 -7.92 -10.67
N VAL A 45 -0.82 -8.01 -9.34
CA VAL A 45 -1.60 -7.21 -8.39
C VAL A 45 -1.26 -5.73 -8.54
N ARG A 46 0.02 -5.39 -8.68
CA ARG A 46 0.47 -4.02 -8.91
C ARG A 46 -0.18 -3.42 -10.15
N GLN A 47 -0.05 -4.10 -11.29
CA GLN A 47 -0.61 -3.61 -12.56
C GLN A 47 -2.13 -3.49 -12.50
N PHE A 48 -2.79 -4.40 -11.79
CA PHE A 48 -4.23 -4.34 -11.62
C PHE A 48 -4.66 -3.15 -10.74
N ILE A 49 -3.95 -2.86 -9.65
CA ILE A 49 -4.17 -1.66 -8.84
C ILE A 49 -3.91 -0.39 -9.66
N GLU A 50 -2.78 -0.32 -10.40
CA GLU A 50 -2.46 0.84 -11.27
C GLU A 50 -3.56 1.10 -12.32
N LYS A 51 -4.21 0.03 -12.82
CA LYS A 51 -5.31 0.12 -13.79
C LYS A 51 -6.63 0.58 -13.16
N GLU A 52 -7.02 -0.01 -12.03
CA GLU A 52 -8.32 0.26 -11.40
C GLU A 52 -8.30 1.55 -10.56
N GLU A 53 -7.14 1.95 -10.06
CA GLU A 53 -6.95 3.11 -9.20
C GLU A 53 -5.84 4.05 -9.71
N PRO A 54 -6.01 4.66 -10.90
CA PRO A 54 -4.96 5.45 -11.56
C PRO A 54 -4.58 6.74 -10.81
N SER A 55 -5.36 7.15 -9.81
CA SER A 55 -5.03 8.28 -8.92
C SER A 55 -4.04 7.90 -7.82
N LEU A 56 -3.80 6.61 -7.58
CA LEU A 56 -2.84 6.14 -6.60
C LEU A 56 -1.41 6.27 -7.14
N ARG A 57 -0.57 6.97 -6.39
CA ARG A 57 0.83 7.13 -6.73
C ARG A 57 1.64 5.95 -6.22
N TYR A 58 2.22 5.19 -7.16
CA TYR A 58 3.16 4.12 -6.82
C TYR A 58 4.47 4.69 -6.24
N TRP A 59 5.05 3.98 -5.27
CA TRP A 59 6.36 4.25 -4.72
C TRP A 59 7.09 2.95 -4.41
N SER A 60 8.43 3.02 -4.37
CA SER A 60 9.30 1.91 -3.98
C SER A 60 10.52 2.46 -3.28
N THR A 61 10.92 1.79 -2.22
CA THR A 61 12.08 2.13 -1.41
C THR A 61 13.00 0.92 -1.32
N GLU A 62 14.29 1.17 -1.50
CA GLU A 62 15.31 0.14 -1.34
C GLU A 62 15.65 -0.05 0.14
N ARG A 63 16.17 -1.24 0.46
CA ARG A 63 16.60 -1.55 1.83
C ARG A 63 17.66 -0.55 2.28
N THR A 64 17.50 -0.05 3.50
CA THR A 64 18.51 0.75 4.19
C THR A 64 18.98 0.00 5.44
N PRO A 65 20.09 0.40 6.10
CA PRO A 65 20.53 -0.25 7.33
C PRO A 65 19.49 -0.26 8.45
N HIS A 66 18.60 0.73 8.47
CA HIS A 66 17.56 0.88 9.50
C HIS A 66 16.18 0.39 9.06
N ASN A 67 15.87 0.40 7.76
CA ASN A 67 14.54 0.08 7.25
C ASN A 67 14.57 -1.03 6.19
N PRO A 68 13.62 -1.98 6.21
CA PRO A 68 13.45 -2.97 5.16
C PRO A 68 13.11 -2.31 3.82
N ALA A 69 13.28 -3.06 2.73
CA ALA A 69 12.79 -2.64 1.42
C ALA A 69 11.26 -2.78 1.37
N GLU A 70 10.58 -1.77 0.87
CA GLU A 70 9.12 -1.71 0.77
C GLU A 70 8.69 -1.05 -0.53
N GLU A 71 7.50 -1.41 -1.01
CA GLU A 71 6.83 -0.75 -2.12
C GLU A 71 5.33 -0.60 -1.84
N GLY A 72 4.66 0.24 -2.61
CA GLY A 72 3.22 0.36 -2.50
C GLY A 72 2.66 1.61 -3.15
N PHE A 73 1.57 2.10 -2.59
CA PHE A 73 0.77 3.16 -3.17
C PHE A 73 0.45 4.25 -2.14
N THR A 74 0.30 5.48 -2.59
CA THR A 74 -0.21 6.59 -1.78
C THR A 74 -1.40 7.23 -2.47
N CYS A 75 -2.47 7.40 -1.72
CA CYS A 75 -3.58 8.27 -2.08
C CYS A 75 -3.31 9.65 -1.51
N ASP A 76 -2.84 10.58 -2.35
CA ASP A 76 -2.43 11.92 -1.91
C ASP A 76 -3.63 12.78 -1.43
N GLU A 77 -4.83 12.56 -1.98
CA GLU A 77 -6.07 13.27 -1.59
C GLU A 77 -6.46 13.01 -0.13
N TYR A 78 -6.45 11.73 0.28
CA TYR A 78 -6.85 11.30 1.63
C TYR A 78 -5.67 11.11 2.58
N LYS A 79 -4.44 11.31 2.08
CA LYS A 79 -3.19 11.08 2.80
C LYS A 79 -3.11 9.68 3.40
N VAL A 80 -3.49 8.65 2.64
CA VAL A 80 -3.41 7.26 3.09
C VAL A 80 -2.45 6.49 2.20
N ALA A 81 -1.56 5.70 2.81
CA ALA A 81 -0.66 4.82 2.08
C ALA A 81 -1.00 3.35 2.28
N LEU A 82 -0.64 2.54 1.29
CA LEU A 82 -0.63 1.09 1.30
C LEU A 82 0.82 0.65 1.09
N SER A 83 1.36 -0.16 2.01
CA SER A 83 2.73 -0.67 1.96
C SER A 83 2.74 -2.19 1.87
N PHE A 84 3.68 -2.72 1.10
CA PHE A 84 4.01 -4.13 0.96
C PHE A 84 5.52 -4.32 1.18
N PRO A 85 5.95 -5.39 1.87
CA PRO A 85 7.36 -5.74 1.95
C PRO A 85 7.91 -6.12 0.57
N LYS A 86 9.16 -5.73 0.27
CA LYS A 86 9.91 -6.29 -0.88
C LYS A 86 10.74 -7.47 -0.39
N THR A 87 10.51 -8.64 -0.97
CA THR A 87 11.29 -9.87 -0.75
C THR A 87 12.54 -9.92 -1.59
#